data_AF-A0A1I7GER2-F1
#
_entry.id   AF-A0A1I7GER2-F1
#
_cell.length_a   1.000
_cell.length_b   1.000
_cell.length_c   1.000
_cell.angle_alpha   90.00
_cell.angle_beta   90.00
_cell.angle_gamma   90.00
#
_symmetry.space_group_name_H-M   'P 1'
#
loop_
_entity.id
_entity.type
_entity.pdbx_description
1 polymer ?
#
loop_
_entity_poly.entity_id
_entity_poly.type
_entity_poly.pdbx_seq_one_letter_code
_entity_poly.pdbx_strand_id
1 'polypeptide(L)'
;MFFMSRHRWTLLRTAGAVALMVGCGGIQSSEAQTTPPPAAGTARSGQVPPPQPSGEPQPRQTQSQERTPEQLRQTPPPQQSGAARQNQPQERAAAAAESGRPPAQPYTVDGRRTPYVAEYLPDGRLVRPIGWREWPFIGTPLTPNRLNLPEAPFPEFHIVYVEPTAWEHFKRTGEFREGTVIVKELVRQQINSTTDPANGAITESSGKGYFMAEYAGLEAAVKDSRRFANEPGQWAYFSFGHVPEAQYASATEVKAVETCNACHAANAGRDFVFIQHYPVLRGLLERVGKN
;
A
#
# COMPACT_ATOMS: atom_id res chain seq x y z
N MET A 1 -28.02 -25.68 65.83
CA MET A 1 -29.47 -25.89 65.63
C MET A 1 -29.69 -26.12 64.14
N PHE A 2 -30.08 -27.34 63.78
CA PHE A 2 -30.28 -27.82 62.41
C PHE A 2 -31.54 -27.21 61.79
N PHE A 3 -31.54 -26.97 60.47
CA PHE A 3 -32.38 -27.74 59.54
C PHE A 3 -31.95 -27.48 58.07
N MET A 4 -31.45 -28.54 57.43
CA MET A 4 -31.38 -28.72 55.98
C MET A 4 -32.77 -29.08 55.46
N SER A 5 -33.13 -28.65 54.25
CA SER A 5 -34.17 -29.33 53.48
C SER A 5 -33.67 -29.70 52.09
N ARG A 6 -33.72 -31.01 51.83
CA ARG A 6 -33.42 -31.69 50.57
C ARG A 6 -34.73 -31.91 49.82
N HIS A 7 -34.76 -31.72 48.51
CA HIS A 7 -35.64 -32.51 47.66
C HIS A 7 -34.89 -33.08 46.44
N ARG A 8 -35.16 -34.37 46.21
CA ARG A 8 -34.57 -35.27 45.23
C ARG A 8 -35.56 -35.49 44.09
N TRP A 9 -35.06 -35.42 42.86
CA TRP A 9 -35.22 -36.34 41.71
C TRP A 9 -36.57 -37.04 41.45
N THR A 10 -37.05 -36.90 40.21
CA THR A 10 -37.69 -38.02 39.48
C THR A 10 -37.32 -37.94 37.99
N LEU A 11 -36.70 -39.02 37.49
CA LEU A 11 -36.43 -39.33 36.09
C LEU A 11 -37.68 -39.96 35.46
N LEU A 12 -38.00 -39.62 34.22
CA LEU A 12 -38.78 -40.48 33.32
C LEU A 12 -38.02 -40.66 32.00
N ARG A 13 -37.75 -41.91 31.63
CA ARG A 13 -37.24 -42.39 30.34
C ARG A 13 -38.33 -43.26 29.69
N THR A 14 -38.57 -43.08 28.40
CA THR A 14 -38.89 -44.10 27.37
C THR A 14 -38.88 -43.37 26.01
N ALA A 15 -37.95 -43.64 25.08
CA ALA A 15 -37.85 -44.76 24.13
C ALA A 15 -38.63 -44.53 22.82
N GLY A 16 -37.93 -44.57 21.68
CA GLY A 16 -38.52 -44.57 20.33
C GLY A 16 -37.52 -44.19 19.23
N ALA A 17 -36.76 -45.17 18.74
CA ALA A 17 -35.88 -45.06 17.58
C ALA A 17 -36.63 -45.40 16.29
N VAL A 18 -36.33 -44.72 15.17
CA VAL A 18 -36.44 -45.29 13.81
C VAL A 18 -35.23 -44.83 13.00
N ALA A 19 -34.47 -45.81 12.52
CA ALA A 19 -33.38 -45.69 11.58
C ALA A 19 -33.91 -45.69 10.14
N LEU A 20 -33.24 -44.95 9.26
CA LEU A 20 -33.22 -45.25 7.83
C LEU A 20 -31.78 -45.11 7.32
N MET A 21 -31.17 -46.27 7.06
CA MET A 21 -29.98 -46.45 6.25
C MET A 21 -30.40 -46.81 4.83
N VAL A 22 -29.93 -46.05 3.84
CA VAL A 22 -29.70 -46.44 2.43
C VAL A 22 -28.61 -45.49 1.96
N GLY A 23 -27.51 -45.85 1.30
CA GLY A 23 -27.05 -47.09 0.71
C GLY A 23 -25.74 -46.76 -0.03
N CYS A 24 -24.84 -47.73 -0.08
CA CYS A 24 -23.50 -47.69 -0.65
C CYS A 24 -23.47 -47.36 -2.15
N GLY A 25 -22.41 -46.66 -2.56
CA GLY A 25 -21.98 -46.51 -3.96
C GLY A 25 -20.50 -46.11 -3.98
N GLY A 26 -19.62 -47.11 -3.98
CA GLY A 26 -18.18 -46.92 -3.99
C GLY A 26 -17.66 -46.45 -5.35
N ILE A 27 -16.63 -45.60 -5.34
CA ILE A 27 -15.69 -45.47 -6.45
C ILE A 27 -14.27 -45.41 -5.88
N GLN A 28 -13.41 -46.14 -6.58
CA GLN A 28 -12.03 -46.53 -6.29
C GLN A 28 -11.09 -45.38 -5.95
N SER A 29 -10.30 -45.59 -4.90
CA SER A 29 -9.03 -44.90 -4.67
C SER A 29 -8.03 -45.34 -5.74
N SER A 30 -7.53 -44.40 -6.55
CA SER A 30 -6.38 -44.65 -7.42
C SER A 30 -5.11 -44.29 -6.65
N GLU A 31 -4.21 -45.27 -6.56
CA GLU A 31 -2.86 -45.12 -6.02
C GLU A 31 -2.05 -44.22 -6.96
N ALA A 32 -1.66 -43.04 -6.47
CA ALA A 32 -0.69 -42.20 -7.15
C ALA A 32 0.71 -42.82 -6.97
N GLN A 33 1.24 -43.37 -8.05
CA GLN A 33 2.62 -43.84 -8.15
C GLN A 33 3.58 -42.68 -7.89
N THR A 34 4.42 -42.82 -6.88
CA THR A 34 5.52 -41.91 -6.57
C THR A 34 6.70 -42.19 -7.51
N THR A 35 6.92 -41.32 -8.48
CA THR A 35 8.17 -41.28 -9.25
C THR A 35 9.28 -40.63 -8.40
N PRO A 36 10.47 -41.24 -8.27
CA PRO A 36 11.60 -40.62 -7.58
C PRO A 36 12.18 -39.46 -8.41
N PRO A 37 12.75 -38.42 -7.77
CA PRO A 37 13.41 -37.33 -8.49
C PRO A 37 14.70 -37.81 -9.18
N PRO A 38 15.10 -37.20 -10.30
CA PRO A 38 16.36 -37.54 -10.96
C PRO A 38 17.57 -37.12 -10.12
N ALA A 39 18.63 -37.92 -10.20
CA ALA A 39 19.88 -37.75 -9.48
C ALA A 39 20.55 -36.39 -9.77
N ALA A 40 21.12 -35.80 -8.72
CA ALA A 40 21.91 -34.58 -8.80
C ALA A 40 23.13 -34.77 -9.72
N GLY A 41 23.14 -34.05 -10.85
CA GLY A 41 24.30 -33.92 -11.71
C GLY A 41 25.37 -33.06 -11.03
N THR A 42 26.59 -33.59 -10.97
CA THR A 42 27.80 -32.92 -10.50
C THR A 42 28.16 -31.74 -11.41
N ALA A 43 27.91 -30.51 -10.94
CA ALA A 43 28.42 -29.31 -11.58
C ALA A 43 29.92 -29.15 -11.30
N ARG A 44 30.73 -29.20 -12.37
CA ARG A 44 32.16 -28.90 -12.34
C ARG A 44 32.39 -27.45 -11.93
N SER A 45 33.30 -27.24 -10.99
CA SER A 45 33.90 -25.95 -10.65
C SER A 45 34.56 -25.33 -11.88
N GLY A 46 34.01 -24.22 -12.37
CA GLY A 46 34.64 -23.34 -13.35
C GLY A 46 35.39 -22.24 -12.63
N GLN A 47 36.71 -22.16 -12.84
CA GLN A 47 37.58 -21.11 -12.33
C GLN A 47 37.22 -19.75 -12.93
N VAL A 48 37.07 -18.73 -12.08
CA VAL A 48 36.95 -17.32 -12.48
C VAL A 48 38.37 -16.73 -12.59
N PRO A 49 38.76 -16.09 -13.71
CA PRO A 49 40.05 -15.42 -13.82
C PRO A 49 40.03 -14.04 -13.11
N PRO A 50 41.18 -13.55 -12.61
CA PRO A 50 41.24 -12.30 -11.86
C PRO A 50 41.09 -11.06 -12.75
N PRO A 51 40.62 -9.92 -12.21
CA PRO A 51 40.47 -8.68 -12.95
C PRO A 51 41.82 -8.03 -13.25
N GLN A 52 41.94 -7.43 -14.44
CA GLN A 52 43.09 -6.64 -14.89
C GLN A 52 43.09 -5.24 -14.25
N PRO A 53 44.27 -4.63 -13.99
CA PRO A 53 44.35 -3.31 -13.36
C PRO A 53 44.06 -2.18 -14.35
N SER A 54 43.35 -1.16 -13.85
CA SER A 54 42.96 0.08 -14.53
C SER A 54 44.17 0.98 -14.81
N GLY A 55 44.33 1.45 -16.05
CA GLY A 55 45.35 2.43 -16.44
C GLY A 55 45.02 3.87 -16.01
N GLU A 56 46.05 4.64 -15.69
CA GLU A 56 46.00 6.07 -15.33
C GLU A 56 45.56 6.99 -16.50
N PRO A 57 44.88 8.13 -16.24
CA PRO A 57 44.52 9.10 -17.27
C PRO A 57 45.62 10.15 -17.50
N GLN A 58 45.96 10.42 -18.75
CA GLN A 58 46.84 11.54 -19.16
C GLN A 58 46.12 12.90 -19.13
N PRO A 59 46.85 14.02 -18.90
CA PRO A 59 46.27 15.35 -18.80
C PRO A 59 45.94 15.96 -20.18
N ARG A 60 44.75 16.57 -20.27
CA ARG A 60 44.24 17.27 -21.47
C ARG A 60 44.70 18.74 -21.45
N GLN A 61 45.44 19.17 -22.46
CA GLN A 61 45.75 20.59 -22.68
C GLN A 61 44.53 21.30 -23.28
N THR A 62 44.09 22.40 -22.65
CA THR A 62 43.11 23.33 -23.23
C THR A 62 43.84 24.50 -23.89
N GLN A 63 43.72 24.63 -25.21
CA GLN A 63 44.08 25.85 -25.92
C GLN A 63 42.86 26.80 -25.90
N SER A 64 43.07 28.00 -25.38
CA SER A 64 42.09 29.10 -25.42
C SER A 64 42.24 29.83 -26.75
N GLN A 65 41.18 29.89 -27.56
CA GLN A 65 41.08 30.82 -28.68
C GLN A 65 40.04 31.90 -28.34
N GLU A 66 40.48 33.15 -28.25
CA GLU A 66 39.62 34.32 -28.10
C GLU A 66 39.04 34.73 -29.46
N ARG A 67 37.74 35.04 -29.51
CA ARG A 67 37.05 35.54 -30.71
C ARG A 67 37.17 37.06 -30.81
N THR A 68 37.33 37.58 -32.03
CA THR A 68 37.53 39.01 -32.29
C THR A 68 36.23 39.84 -32.22
N PRO A 69 36.34 41.18 -32.01
CA PRO A 69 35.20 42.07 -31.74
C PRO A 69 34.14 42.18 -32.85
N GLU A 70 34.43 41.68 -34.05
CA GLU A 70 33.55 41.79 -35.22
C GLU A 70 32.46 40.69 -35.26
N GLN A 71 32.67 39.57 -34.56
CA GLN A 71 31.68 38.49 -34.41
C GLN A 71 30.58 38.79 -33.36
N LEU A 72 30.68 39.90 -32.63
CA LEU A 72 29.73 40.31 -31.59
C LEU A 72 28.59 41.23 -32.10
N ARG A 73 28.54 41.56 -33.39
CA ARG A 73 27.62 42.59 -33.93
C ARG A 73 26.41 42.09 -34.74
N GLN A 74 26.12 40.79 -34.78
CA GLN A 74 24.99 40.23 -35.55
C GLN A 74 24.02 39.37 -34.73
N THR A 75 23.66 39.81 -33.53
CA THR A 75 22.57 39.19 -32.75
C THR A 75 21.39 40.15 -32.68
N PRO A 76 20.17 39.77 -33.11
CA PRO A 76 18.98 40.58 -32.84
C PRO A 76 18.69 40.56 -31.32
N PRO A 77 18.07 41.62 -30.76
CA PRO A 77 17.78 41.64 -29.33
C PRO A 77 16.80 40.51 -28.98
N PRO A 78 16.94 39.87 -27.81
CA PRO A 78 16.02 38.83 -27.39
C PRO A 78 14.63 39.44 -27.25
N GLN A 79 13.69 38.93 -28.05
CA GLN A 79 12.27 39.16 -27.81
C GLN A 79 11.96 38.69 -26.39
N GLN A 80 11.46 39.61 -25.56
CA GLN A 80 10.85 39.27 -24.29
C GLN A 80 9.61 38.43 -24.58
N SER A 81 9.75 37.11 -24.61
CA SER A 81 8.63 36.18 -24.64
C SER A 81 8.61 35.37 -23.37
N GLY A 82 7.54 35.59 -22.59
CA GLY A 82 6.96 34.54 -21.77
C GLY A 82 7.44 34.52 -20.33
N ALA A 83 6.55 34.99 -19.46
CA ALA A 83 6.45 34.54 -18.09
C ALA A 83 6.78 33.05 -17.95
N ALA A 84 7.49 32.71 -16.88
CA ALA A 84 7.72 31.34 -16.44
C ALA A 84 6.44 30.51 -16.63
N ARG A 85 6.46 29.63 -17.63
CA ARG A 85 5.48 28.56 -17.79
C ARG A 85 5.77 27.61 -16.63
N GLN A 86 5.24 27.94 -15.46
CA GLN A 86 5.08 26.97 -14.39
C GLN A 86 4.19 25.89 -14.98
N ASN A 87 4.81 24.84 -15.53
CA ASN A 87 4.07 23.71 -16.09
C ASN A 87 3.05 23.29 -15.05
N GLN A 88 1.78 23.38 -15.44
CA GLN A 88 0.66 23.12 -14.56
C GLN A 88 0.82 21.71 -13.97
N PRO A 89 0.36 21.44 -12.75
CA PRO A 89 0.46 20.11 -12.12
C PRO A 89 0.05 18.98 -13.07
N GLN A 90 -0.96 19.22 -13.91
CA GLN A 90 -1.44 18.32 -14.95
C GLN A 90 -0.40 17.93 -16.02
N GLU A 91 0.45 18.86 -16.49
CA GLU A 91 1.53 18.57 -17.43
C GLU A 91 2.66 17.76 -16.74
N ARG A 92 2.83 17.93 -15.42
CA ARG A 92 3.81 17.17 -14.62
C ARG A 92 3.33 15.75 -14.33
N ALA A 93 2.04 15.56 -14.04
CA ALA A 93 1.43 14.25 -13.86
C ALA A 93 1.43 13.43 -15.15
N ALA A 94 1.15 14.05 -16.30
CA ALA A 94 1.25 13.40 -17.61
C ALA A 94 2.68 12.95 -17.91
N ALA A 95 3.67 13.84 -17.74
CA ALA A 95 5.09 13.51 -17.94
C ALA A 95 5.63 12.46 -16.94
N ALA A 96 5.11 12.44 -15.71
CA ALA A 96 5.43 11.45 -14.69
C ALA A 96 4.87 10.06 -15.03
N ALA A 97 3.64 10.02 -15.56
CA ALA A 97 3.01 8.79 -16.03
C ALA A 97 3.73 8.20 -17.26
N GLU A 98 4.27 9.05 -18.14
CA GLU A 98 4.97 8.63 -19.37
C GLU A 98 6.44 8.23 -19.16
N SER A 99 7.13 8.80 -18.17
CA SER A 99 8.59 8.61 -18.00
C SER A 99 8.99 7.39 -17.16
N GLY A 100 8.05 6.70 -16.51
CA GLY A 100 8.34 5.58 -15.60
C GLY A 100 9.22 5.94 -14.39
N ARG A 101 9.57 7.22 -14.23
CA ARG A 101 10.37 7.77 -13.13
C ARG A 101 9.42 8.38 -12.11
N PRO A 102 9.58 8.10 -10.81
CA PRO A 102 8.77 8.77 -9.81
C PRO A 102 9.01 10.29 -9.92
N PRO A 103 7.96 11.10 -10.10
CA PRO A 103 8.09 12.55 -10.19
C PRO A 103 8.73 13.14 -8.93
N ALA A 104 9.37 14.30 -9.09
CA ALA A 104 9.96 15.03 -7.99
C ALA A 104 8.91 15.30 -6.90
N GLN A 105 9.28 14.94 -5.66
CA GLN A 105 8.39 14.86 -4.51
C GLN A 105 7.81 16.25 -4.17
N PRO A 106 6.48 16.43 -4.10
CA PRO A 106 5.86 17.72 -3.85
C PRO A 106 5.91 18.16 -2.38
N TYR A 107 6.53 17.39 -1.48
CA TYR A 107 6.43 17.68 -0.04
C TYR A 107 7.41 18.76 0.44
N THR A 108 8.49 19.01 -0.29
CA THR A 108 9.48 20.04 0.05
C THR A 108 10.03 20.69 -1.20
N VAL A 109 9.37 21.76 -1.64
CA VAL A 109 10.00 22.75 -2.52
C VAL A 109 10.55 23.86 -1.62
N ASP A 110 11.86 24.05 -1.62
CA ASP A 110 12.55 25.11 -0.87
C ASP A 110 12.24 25.14 0.65
N GLY A 111 12.09 23.96 1.26
CA GLY A 111 11.76 23.82 2.69
C GLY A 111 10.32 24.19 3.07
N ARG A 112 9.46 24.50 2.08
CA ARG A 112 8.04 24.75 2.29
C ARG A 112 7.24 23.49 1.95
N ARG A 113 6.42 23.04 2.92
CA ARG A 113 5.46 21.96 2.72
C ARG A 113 4.28 22.49 1.91
N THR A 114 4.27 22.21 0.61
CA THR A 114 3.11 22.50 -0.24
C THR A 114 2.00 21.50 0.05
N PRO A 115 0.73 21.95 0.14
CA PRO A 115 -0.39 21.03 0.29
C PRO A 115 -0.44 20.02 -0.85
N TYR A 116 -0.59 18.75 -0.52
CA TYR A 116 -0.93 17.75 -1.52
C TYR A 116 -2.39 17.94 -1.96
N VAL A 117 -2.61 17.83 -3.27
CA VAL A 117 -3.94 17.89 -3.88
C VAL A 117 -4.09 16.66 -4.76
N ALA A 118 -5.20 15.95 -4.63
CA ALA A 118 -5.50 14.81 -5.50
C ALA A 118 -5.62 15.29 -6.95
N GLU A 119 -4.85 14.66 -7.85
CA GLU A 119 -4.87 14.97 -9.27
C GLU A 119 -5.72 13.96 -10.03
N TYR A 120 -6.46 14.43 -11.02
CA TYR A 120 -7.35 13.59 -11.82
C TYR A 120 -7.09 13.84 -13.30
N LEU A 121 -7.13 12.77 -14.09
CA LEU A 121 -7.16 12.85 -15.54
C LEU A 121 -8.48 13.48 -16.02
N PRO A 122 -8.55 13.97 -17.28
CA PRO A 122 -9.78 14.53 -17.84
C PRO A 122 -10.97 13.56 -17.83
N ASP A 123 -10.71 12.26 -17.87
CA ASP A 123 -11.71 11.19 -17.79
C ASP A 123 -12.19 10.91 -16.36
N GLY A 124 -11.66 11.61 -15.36
CA GLY A 124 -12.04 11.50 -13.96
C GLY A 124 -11.27 10.45 -13.16
N ARG A 125 -10.36 9.68 -13.78
CA ARG A 125 -9.50 8.75 -13.03
C ARG A 125 -8.53 9.48 -12.12
N LEU A 126 -8.36 8.98 -10.89
CA LEU A 126 -7.38 9.50 -9.94
C LEU A 126 -5.98 9.14 -10.42
N VAL A 127 -5.12 10.15 -10.57
CA VAL A 127 -3.68 9.97 -10.79
C VAL A 127 -3.05 9.44 -9.51
N ARG A 128 -2.18 8.44 -9.65
CA ARG A 128 -1.50 7.83 -8.52
C ARG A 128 -0.77 8.88 -7.69
N PRO A 129 -1.03 8.97 -6.37
CA PRO A 129 -0.24 9.82 -5.49
C PRO A 129 1.25 9.52 -5.64
N ILE A 130 2.09 10.50 -5.37
CA ILE A 130 3.55 10.40 -5.45
C ILE A 130 4.12 10.88 -4.12
N GLY A 131 5.20 10.25 -3.65
CA GLY A 131 5.83 10.64 -2.39
C GLY A 131 5.04 10.33 -1.12
N TRP A 132 4.02 9.47 -1.21
CA TRP A 132 3.18 9.13 -0.05
C TRP A 132 3.97 8.52 1.11
N ARG A 133 5.11 7.88 0.84
CA ARG A 133 6.00 7.31 1.87
C ARG A 133 6.68 8.38 2.75
N GLU A 134 6.64 9.65 2.34
CA GLU A 134 7.08 10.80 3.17
C GLU A 134 5.92 11.44 3.94
N TRP A 135 4.68 11.00 3.70
CA TRP A 135 3.54 11.51 4.42
C TRP A 135 3.48 10.93 5.84
N PRO A 136 2.75 11.58 6.76
CA PRO A 136 2.50 11.03 8.09
C PRO A 136 1.91 9.62 8.05
N PHE A 137 2.67 8.66 8.60
CA PHE A 137 2.22 7.30 8.88
C PHE A 137 1.19 7.28 10.01
N ILE A 138 0.13 6.47 9.87
CA ILE A 138 -0.96 6.39 10.86
C ILE A 138 -1.21 5.00 11.46
N GLY A 139 -0.72 3.94 10.83
CA GLY A 139 -0.79 2.58 11.38
C GLY A 139 -0.48 1.49 10.35
N THR A 140 -0.17 0.29 10.88
CA THR A 140 0.09 -0.93 10.11
C THR A 140 -0.75 -2.09 10.65
N PRO A 141 -1.98 -2.27 10.17
CA PRO A 141 -2.69 -3.55 10.30
C PRO A 141 -1.95 -4.68 9.56
N LEU A 142 -2.25 -5.91 9.94
CA LEU A 142 -1.69 -7.12 9.32
C LEU A 142 -2.79 -8.18 9.20
N THR A 143 -2.97 -8.71 8.00
CA THR A 143 -3.85 -9.84 7.69
C THR A 143 -3.07 -10.92 6.95
N PRO A 144 -2.39 -11.85 7.65
CA PRO A 144 -1.57 -12.87 7.01
C PRO A 144 -2.41 -13.90 6.26
N ASN A 145 -1.94 -14.34 5.10
CA ASN A 145 -2.63 -15.35 4.28
C ASN A 145 -2.83 -16.67 5.04
N ARG A 146 -1.84 -17.05 5.86
CA ARG A 146 -1.91 -18.29 6.67
C ARG A 146 -3.01 -18.27 7.72
N LEU A 147 -3.46 -17.10 8.15
CA LEU A 147 -4.59 -16.94 9.06
C LEU A 147 -5.93 -16.71 8.31
N ASN A 148 -5.89 -16.59 6.99
CA ASN A 148 -7.03 -16.23 6.13
C ASN A 148 -7.01 -17.08 4.86
N LEU A 149 -7.20 -18.39 4.98
CA LEU A 149 -7.09 -19.31 3.84
C LEU A 149 -8.24 -19.12 2.82
N PRO A 150 -7.99 -19.26 1.50
CA PRO A 150 -6.68 -19.53 0.88
C PRO A 150 -5.76 -18.31 0.80
N GLU A 151 -6.33 -17.10 0.81
CA GLU A 151 -5.61 -15.82 0.80
C GLU A 151 -6.44 -14.74 1.52
N ALA A 152 -5.78 -13.81 2.21
CA ALA A 152 -6.42 -12.64 2.78
C ALA A 152 -6.95 -11.72 1.67
N PRO A 153 -8.07 -10.99 1.87
CA PRO A 153 -8.55 -10.03 0.87
C PRO A 153 -7.56 -8.91 0.55
N PHE A 154 -6.66 -8.59 1.49
CA PHE A 154 -5.62 -7.56 1.36
C PHE A 154 -4.29 -8.10 1.90
N PRO A 155 -3.55 -8.88 1.11
CA PRO A 155 -2.32 -9.52 1.58
C PRO A 155 -1.14 -8.53 1.64
N GLU A 156 -0.44 -8.31 2.75
CA GLU A 156 -0.73 -8.78 4.12
C GLU A 156 -0.59 -7.65 5.14
N PHE A 157 0.57 -6.97 5.17
CA PHE A 157 0.75 -5.73 5.94
C PHE A 157 0.11 -4.55 5.20
N HIS A 158 -0.55 -3.66 5.93
CA HIS A 158 -1.22 -2.48 5.38
C HIS A 158 -0.55 -1.21 5.92
N ILE A 159 0.46 -0.67 5.25
CA ILE A 159 1.10 0.56 5.71
C ILE A 159 0.24 1.74 5.30
N VAL A 160 -0.31 2.46 6.27
CA VAL A 160 -1.29 3.52 6.00
C VAL A 160 -0.70 4.90 6.28
N TYR A 161 -0.89 5.81 5.33
CA TYR A 161 -0.41 7.18 5.35
C TYR A 161 -1.58 8.15 5.10
N VAL A 162 -1.52 9.34 5.68
CA VAL A 162 -2.47 10.42 5.41
C VAL A 162 -1.74 11.63 4.88
N GLU A 163 -2.31 12.30 3.88
CA GLU A 163 -1.65 13.45 3.28
C GLU A 163 -1.40 14.57 4.32
N PRO A 164 -0.27 15.31 4.21
CA PRO A 164 0.22 16.14 5.30
C PRO A 164 -0.71 17.29 5.74
N THR A 165 -1.50 17.86 4.84
CA THR A 165 -2.41 18.97 5.17
C THR A 165 -3.62 18.46 5.96
N ALA A 166 -4.14 17.28 5.60
CA ALA A 166 -5.19 16.57 6.33
C ALA A 166 -4.69 16.14 7.70
N TRP A 167 -3.45 15.66 7.79
CA TRP A 167 -2.79 15.43 9.08
C TRP A 167 -2.81 16.69 9.95
N GLU A 168 -2.29 17.81 9.45
CA GLU A 168 -2.23 19.07 10.20
C GLU A 168 -3.61 19.56 10.63
N HIS A 169 -4.62 19.42 9.76
CA HIS A 169 -6.00 19.74 10.10
C HIS A 169 -6.54 18.80 11.20
N PHE A 170 -6.39 17.49 11.04
CA PHE A 170 -6.84 16.49 11.99
C PHE A 170 -6.21 16.66 13.37
N LYS A 171 -4.92 17.04 13.46
CA LYS A 171 -4.28 17.36 14.75
C LYS A 171 -5.01 18.46 15.53
N ARG A 172 -5.60 19.44 14.82
CA ARG A 172 -6.28 20.59 15.44
C ARG A 172 -7.74 20.31 15.74
N THR A 173 -8.43 19.62 14.83
CA THR A 173 -9.90 19.50 14.85
C THR A 173 -10.39 18.11 15.18
N GLY A 174 -9.56 17.08 14.93
CA GLY A 174 -9.97 15.68 14.97
C GLY A 174 -10.85 15.25 13.80
N GLU A 175 -10.93 16.05 12.74
CA GLU A 175 -11.77 15.80 11.58
C GLU A 175 -10.94 15.62 10.31
N PHE A 176 -11.43 14.83 9.36
CA PHE A 176 -10.83 14.77 8.02
C PHE A 176 -11.40 15.89 7.16
N ARG A 177 -10.53 16.81 6.75
CA ARG A 177 -10.88 17.95 5.90
C ARG A 177 -11.33 17.50 4.50
N GLU A 178 -12.03 18.38 3.82
CA GLU A 178 -12.23 18.27 2.37
C GLU A 178 -10.89 18.18 1.64
N GLY A 179 -10.79 17.28 0.66
CA GLY A 179 -9.56 16.98 -0.07
C GLY A 179 -8.59 16.05 0.66
N THR A 180 -9.00 15.42 1.76
CA THR A 180 -8.17 14.42 2.46
C THR A 180 -7.87 13.25 1.52
N VAL A 181 -6.59 12.86 1.48
CA VAL A 181 -6.15 11.63 0.80
C VAL A 181 -5.45 10.73 1.81
N ILE A 182 -5.88 9.47 1.86
CA ILE A 182 -5.27 8.40 2.64
C ILE A 182 -4.76 7.35 1.66
N VAL A 183 -3.51 6.92 1.84
CA VAL A 183 -2.91 5.84 1.06
C VAL A 183 -2.73 4.62 1.94
N LYS A 184 -3.14 3.45 1.44
CA LYS A 184 -2.84 2.15 2.02
C LYS A 184 -1.94 1.40 1.06
N GLU A 185 -0.74 1.09 1.50
CA GLU A 185 0.24 0.32 0.75
C GLU A 185 0.34 -1.11 1.32
N LEU A 186 0.09 -2.09 0.46
CA LEU A 186 0.15 -3.50 0.83
C LEU A 186 1.59 -3.99 0.70
N VAL A 187 2.05 -4.71 1.72
CA VAL A 187 3.38 -5.33 1.76
C VAL A 187 3.24 -6.80 2.15
N ARG A 188 3.96 -7.68 1.46
CA ARG A 188 3.98 -9.11 1.80
C ARG A 188 4.71 -9.35 3.11
N GLN A 189 4.42 -10.47 3.75
CA GLN A 189 5.27 -10.97 4.82
C GLN A 189 6.50 -11.67 4.22
N GLN A 190 7.61 -11.63 4.96
CA GLN A 190 8.78 -12.45 4.65
C GLN A 190 8.49 -13.93 4.87
N ILE A 191 9.03 -14.76 3.97
CA ILE A 191 8.99 -16.22 4.08
C ILE A 191 10.43 -16.71 3.95
N ASN A 192 10.88 -17.49 4.93
CA ASN A 192 12.22 -18.10 4.92
C ASN A 192 12.20 -19.52 5.54
N SER A 193 13.38 -20.11 5.75
CA SER A 193 13.51 -21.47 6.29
C SER A 193 12.95 -21.66 7.72
N THR A 194 12.66 -20.57 8.44
CA THR A 194 12.09 -20.58 9.78
C THR A 194 10.58 -20.37 9.82
N THR A 195 9.94 -20.26 8.66
CA THR A 195 8.49 -20.02 8.54
C THR A 195 7.70 -21.16 9.16
N ASP A 196 6.86 -20.83 10.14
CA ASP A 196 5.89 -21.75 10.72
C ASP A 196 4.77 -22.03 9.71
N PRO A 197 4.55 -23.28 9.27
CA PRO A 197 3.55 -23.60 8.27
C PRO A 197 2.10 -23.39 8.76
N ALA A 198 1.87 -23.36 10.08
CA ALA A 198 0.53 -23.20 10.65
C ALA A 198 0.06 -21.74 10.67
N ASN A 199 0.97 -20.78 10.83
CA ASN A 199 0.60 -19.37 11.00
C ASN A 199 1.40 -18.39 10.13
N GLY A 200 2.50 -18.80 9.50
CA GLY A 200 3.33 -17.97 8.63
C GLY A 200 4.38 -17.11 9.33
N ALA A 201 4.46 -17.15 10.67
CA ALA A 201 5.47 -16.40 11.41
C ALA A 201 6.88 -16.95 11.15
N ILE A 202 7.87 -16.07 11.11
CA ILE A 202 9.30 -16.42 11.04
C ILE A 202 9.99 -16.10 12.37
N THR A 203 11.18 -16.65 12.57
CA THR A 203 12.03 -16.35 13.73
C THR A 203 13.16 -15.41 13.31
N GLU A 204 13.19 -14.21 13.90
CA GLU A 204 14.27 -13.23 13.75
C GLU A 204 14.94 -12.95 15.11
N SER A 205 16.03 -12.17 15.11
CA SER A 205 16.78 -11.83 16.32
C SER A 205 15.95 -11.10 17.40
N SER A 206 14.88 -10.41 16.99
CA SER A 206 13.93 -9.73 17.89
C SER A 206 12.78 -10.63 18.38
N GLY A 207 12.71 -11.89 17.92
CA GLY A 207 11.70 -12.86 18.31
C GLY A 207 10.92 -13.45 17.14
N LYS A 208 9.87 -14.21 17.48
CA LYS A 208 8.95 -14.80 16.49
C LYS A 208 7.86 -13.81 16.14
N GLY A 209 7.59 -13.64 14.85
CA GLY A 209 6.56 -12.74 14.39
C GLY A 209 6.50 -12.64 12.87
N TYR A 210 5.97 -11.52 12.40
CA TYR A 210 5.80 -11.23 11.00
C TYR A 210 6.67 -10.03 10.63
N PHE A 211 7.34 -10.11 9.49
CA PHE A 211 8.29 -9.09 9.04
C PHE A 211 7.96 -8.71 7.60
N MET A 212 8.09 -7.44 7.26
CA MET A 212 7.70 -6.91 5.96
C MET A 212 8.71 -7.28 4.86
N ALA A 213 8.20 -7.62 3.69
CA ALA A 213 8.97 -7.97 2.49
C ALA A 213 8.67 -6.99 1.34
N GLU A 214 8.33 -7.50 0.16
CA GLU A 214 8.10 -6.70 -1.04
C GLU A 214 6.72 -5.99 -1.02
N TYR A 215 6.70 -4.80 -1.60
CA TYR A 215 5.48 -4.08 -1.91
C TYR A 215 4.63 -4.84 -2.93
N ALA A 216 3.32 -4.85 -2.69
CA ALA A 216 2.43 -5.72 -3.43
C ALA A 216 1.00 -5.19 -3.59
N GLY A 217 0.80 -3.90 -3.37
CA GLY A 217 -0.46 -3.23 -3.67
C GLY A 217 -0.50 -1.79 -3.22
N LEU A 218 -1.30 -0.98 -3.91
CA LEU A 218 -1.51 0.41 -3.54
C LEU A 218 -2.98 0.79 -3.71
N GLU A 219 -3.56 1.34 -2.65
CA GLU A 219 -4.92 1.83 -2.59
C GLU A 219 -4.95 3.26 -2.06
N ALA A 220 -5.97 4.01 -2.46
CA ALA A 220 -6.22 5.34 -1.92
C ALA A 220 -7.70 5.54 -1.57
N ALA A 221 -7.95 6.34 -0.55
CA ALA A 221 -9.26 6.88 -0.23
C ALA A 221 -9.18 8.41 -0.29
N VAL A 222 -10.15 9.04 -0.96
CA VAL A 222 -10.20 10.49 -1.13
C VAL A 222 -11.55 11.03 -0.67
N LYS A 223 -11.53 12.05 0.20
CA LYS A 223 -12.72 12.81 0.58
C LYS A 223 -12.86 14.04 -0.30
N ASP A 224 -13.88 14.09 -1.15
CA ASP A 224 -14.16 15.24 -2.02
C ASP A 224 -15.67 15.34 -2.27
N SER A 225 -16.32 16.21 -1.50
CA SER A 225 -17.74 16.51 -1.55
C SER A 225 -18.25 16.94 -2.92
N ARG A 226 -17.40 17.61 -3.72
CA ARG A 226 -17.80 18.14 -5.02
C ARG A 226 -17.73 17.07 -6.09
N ARG A 227 -16.67 16.26 -6.08
CA ARG A 227 -16.43 15.22 -7.07
C ARG A 227 -17.21 13.94 -6.77
N PHE A 228 -17.43 13.64 -5.48
CA PHE A 228 -18.05 12.41 -5.00
C PHE A 228 -19.31 12.69 -4.17
N ALA A 229 -20.11 13.67 -4.58
CA ALA A 229 -21.34 14.07 -3.90
C ALA A 229 -22.34 12.91 -3.68
N ASN A 230 -22.29 11.90 -4.56
CA ASN A 230 -23.17 10.73 -4.52
C ASN A 230 -22.54 9.51 -3.83
N GLU A 231 -21.25 9.57 -3.46
CA GLU A 231 -20.61 8.50 -2.70
C GLU A 231 -20.96 8.63 -1.21
N PRO A 232 -21.21 7.51 -0.50
CA PRO A 232 -21.37 7.53 0.94
C PRO A 232 -20.21 8.26 1.65
N GLY A 233 -20.58 9.19 2.55
CA GLY A 233 -19.59 10.01 3.26
C GLY A 233 -18.77 10.96 2.39
N GLN A 234 -19.08 11.07 1.10
CA GLN A 234 -18.27 11.81 0.10
C GLN A 234 -16.83 11.26 -0.01
N TRP A 235 -16.66 9.98 0.31
CA TRP A 235 -15.40 9.26 0.17
C TRP A 235 -15.41 8.40 -1.08
N ALA A 236 -14.35 8.46 -1.88
CA ALA A 236 -14.12 7.57 -3.01
C ALA A 236 -12.90 6.70 -2.77
N TYR A 237 -12.96 5.46 -3.24
CA TYR A 237 -11.91 4.46 -3.05
C TYR A 237 -11.31 4.06 -4.40
N PHE A 238 -10.00 3.87 -4.41
CA PHE A 238 -9.20 3.65 -5.60
C PHE A 238 -8.21 2.52 -5.35
N SER A 239 -7.96 1.71 -6.37
CA SER A 239 -6.88 0.71 -6.35
C SER A 239 -6.01 0.88 -7.58
N PHE A 240 -4.71 1.03 -7.36
CA PHE A 240 -3.68 1.05 -8.40
C PHE A 240 -3.16 -0.36 -8.70
N GLY A 241 -3.81 -1.38 -8.16
CA GLY A 241 -3.50 -2.80 -8.35
C GLY A 241 -2.96 -3.44 -7.08
N HIS A 242 -3.25 -4.73 -6.93
CA HIS A 242 -2.62 -5.64 -5.95
C HIS A 242 -1.49 -6.40 -6.65
N VAL A 243 -0.52 -5.65 -7.14
CA VAL A 243 0.60 -6.10 -7.98
C VAL A 243 1.92 -5.60 -7.39
N PRO A 244 3.09 -6.08 -7.82
CA PRO A 244 4.37 -5.50 -7.40
C PRO A 244 4.45 -4.00 -7.73
N GLU A 245 5.20 -3.22 -6.94
CA GLU A 245 5.29 -1.75 -7.06
C GLU A 245 5.57 -1.26 -8.48
N ALA A 246 6.47 -1.94 -9.21
CA ALA A 246 6.83 -1.58 -10.58
C ALA A 246 5.64 -1.61 -11.57
N GLN A 247 4.53 -2.25 -11.20
CA GLN A 247 3.35 -2.45 -12.02
C GLN A 247 2.12 -1.68 -11.51
N TYR A 248 2.25 -0.89 -10.44
CA TYR A 248 1.17 -0.02 -10.01
C TYR A 248 0.69 0.84 -11.18
N ALA A 249 -0.62 0.94 -11.37
CA ALA A 249 -1.20 1.80 -12.39
C ALA A 249 -0.83 3.27 -12.13
N SER A 250 -0.67 4.06 -13.18
CA SER A 250 -0.42 5.51 -13.07
C SER A 250 -1.70 6.30 -12.78
N ALA A 251 -2.86 5.76 -13.14
CA ALA A 251 -4.17 6.31 -12.80
C ALA A 251 -5.22 5.20 -12.71
N THR A 252 -6.28 5.40 -11.93
CA THR A 252 -7.34 4.40 -11.74
C THR A 252 -8.71 5.05 -11.52
N GLU A 253 -9.76 4.32 -11.87
CA GLU A 253 -11.15 4.74 -11.66
C GLU A 253 -11.59 4.51 -10.21
N VAL A 254 -12.63 5.24 -9.82
CA VAL A 254 -13.31 5.03 -8.54
C VAL A 254 -13.91 3.62 -8.51
N LYS A 255 -13.78 2.93 -7.38
CA LYS A 255 -14.41 1.63 -7.16
C LYS A 255 -15.89 1.80 -6.83
N ALA A 256 -16.71 0.85 -7.29
CA ALA A 256 -18.12 0.84 -6.99
C ALA A 256 -18.38 0.80 -5.47
N VAL A 257 -19.50 1.39 -5.04
CA VAL A 257 -19.88 1.58 -3.63
C VAL A 257 -19.79 0.27 -2.84
N GLU A 258 -20.32 -0.81 -3.39
CA GLU A 258 -20.35 -2.15 -2.82
C GLU A 258 -18.97 -2.80 -2.66
N THR A 259 -17.96 -2.33 -3.41
CA THR A 259 -16.60 -2.89 -3.37
C THR A 259 -15.83 -2.40 -2.15
N CYS A 260 -16.01 -1.14 -1.75
CA CYS A 260 -15.20 -0.52 -0.69
C CYS A 260 -16.05 0.27 0.29
N ASN A 261 -16.86 1.18 -0.22
CA ASN A 261 -17.57 2.18 0.58
C ASN A 261 -18.54 1.56 1.58
N ALA A 262 -19.30 0.54 1.16
CA ALA A 262 -20.26 -0.15 2.02
C ALA A 262 -19.61 -0.77 3.27
N CYS A 263 -18.45 -1.42 3.11
CA CYS A 263 -17.72 -2.01 4.24
C CYS A 263 -17.17 -0.92 5.17
N HIS A 264 -16.62 0.15 4.62
CA HIS A 264 -16.14 1.29 5.39
C HIS A 264 -17.27 1.99 6.15
N ALA A 265 -18.43 2.21 5.53
CA ALA A 265 -19.61 2.80 6.17
C ALA A 265 -20.05 1.99 7.40
N ALA A 266 -20.08 0.67 7.27
CA ALA A 266 -20.58 -0.22 8.30
C ALA A 266 -19.62 -0.43 9.47
N ASN A 267 -18.30 -0.35 9.24
CA ASN A 267 -17.30 -0.84 10.19
C ASN A 267 -16.24 0.19 10.62
N ALA A 268 -16.12 1.34 9.93
CA ALA A 268 -15.16 2.37 10.29
C ALA A 268 -15.56 3.08 11.60
N GLY A 269 -14.60 3.29 12.50
CA GLY A 269 -14.86 3.97 13.76
C GLY A 269 -15.11 5.48 13.64
N ARG A 270 -14.72 6.11 12.52
CA ARG A 270 -14.93 7.55 12.28
C ARG A 270 -14.87 7.88 10.79
N ASP A 271 -15.91 8.52 10.27
CA ASP A 271 -15.90 9.18 8.95
C ASP A 271 -15.27 8.31 7.86
N PHE A 272 -15.76 7.07 7.73
CA PHE A 272 -15.29 6.09 6.73
C PHE A 272 -13.82 5.68 6.85
N VAL A 273 -13.12 6.04 7.92
CA VAL A 273 -11.75 5.65 8.23
C VAL A 273 -11.73 4.73 9.45
N PHE A 274 -11.03 3.60 9.34
CA PHE A 274 -10.88 2.59 10.40
C PHE A 274 -9.95 3.06 11.54
N ILE A 275 -10.27 4.18 12.17
CA ILE A 275 -9.45 4.84 13.20
C ILE A 275 -9.16 3.95 14.41
N GLN A 276 -10.00 2.94 14.68
CA GLN A 276 -9.75 1.92 15.70
C GLN A 276 -8.47 1.09 15.43
N HIS A 277 -7.96 1.09 14.21
CA HIS A 277 -6.69 0.43 13.84
C HIS A 277 -5.51 1.42 13.69
N TYR A 278 -5.76 2.73 13.85
CA TYR A 278 -4.75 3.80 13.69
C TYR A 278 -4.46 4.50 15.02
N PRO A 279 -3.59 3.95 15.88
CA PRO A 279 -3.30 4.52 17.20
C PRO A 279 -2.72 5.93 17.13
N VAL A 280 -2.01 6.26 16.04
CA VAL A 280 -1.46 7.60 15.82
C VAL A 280 -2.58 8.64 15.75
N LEU A 281 -3.66 8.37 15.02
CA LEU A 281 -4.81 9.27 14.93
C LEU A 281 -5.62 9.29 16.22
N ARG A 282 -5.80 8.15 16.89
CA ARG A 282 -6.49 8.13 18.21
C ARG A 282 -5.77 8.97 19.24
N GLY A 283 -4.44 8.85 19.32
CA GLY A 283 -3.64 9.68 20.22
C GLY A 283 -3.70 11.17 19.88
N LEU A 284 -3.91 11.53 18.60
CA LEU A 284 -4.20 12.92 18.23
C LEU A 284 -5.57 13.39 18.69
N LEU A 285 -6.62 12.57 18.49
CA LEU A 285 -7.97 12.88 18.94
C LEU A 285 -8.04 13.17 20.43
N GLU A 286 -7.32 12.39 21.25
CA GLU A 286 -7.26 12.59 22.70
C GLU A 286 -6.66 13.94 23.12
N ARG A 287 -5.92 14.61 22.23
CA ARG A 287 -5.28 15.91 22.43
C ARG A 287 -6.08 17.09 21.87
N VAL A 288 -7.09 16.83 21.04
CA VAL A 288 -7.94 17.89 20.47
C VAL A 288 -8.64 18.64 21.60
N GLY A 289 -8.56 19.98 21.59
CA GLY A 289 -9.19 20.84 22.60
C GLY A 289 -8.50 20.90 23.97
N LYS A 290 -7.34 20.24 24.14
CA LYS A 290 -6.51 20.32 25.36
C LYS A 290 -5.34 21.31 25.25
N ASN A 291 -5.26 22.04 24.13
CA ASN A 291 -4.25 23.06 23.85
C ASN A 291 -4.88 24.45 23.79
#